data_AF-A0A1E4SMZ2-F1
#
_entry.id   AF-A0A1E4SMZ2-F1
#
_cell.length_a   1.000
_cell.length_b   1.000
_cell.length_c   1.000
_cell.angle_alpha   90.00
_cell.angle_beta   90.00
_cell.angle_gamma   90.00
#
_symmetry.space_group_name_H-M   'P 1'
#
loop_
_entity.id
_entity.type
_entity.pdbx_description
1 polymer ?
#
loop_
_entity_poly.entity_id
_entity_poly.type
_entity_poly.pdbx_seq_one_letter_code
_entity_poly.pdbx_strand_id
1 'polypeptide(L)'
;MSKIPLVVRKDIKDAEAVNAEHLLKINATLGTNWALEIDYAAFYEQIKDTHPDYAPQVGSVSTWYMASLAQAISSFVQKDDMYKDALVEEVSANAIKAFKVVPQNTYDSTVHNKIAFEDGKLVIIVPENLIAVNIDDLGNTLEESL
;
A
#
# COMPACT_ATOMS: atom_id res chain seq x y z
N MET A 1 -20.72 -7.13 13.18
CA MET A 1 -20.05 -6.71 11.92
C MET A 1 -20.70 -5.43 11.46
N SER A 2 -20.01 -4.31 11.58
CA SER A 2 -20.42 -3.06 10.93
C SER A 2 -20.43 -3.30 9.42
N LYS A 3 -21.57 -3.04 8.78
CA LYS A 3 -21.77 -3.31 7.36
C LYS A 3 -21.23 -2.11 6.59
N ILE A 4 -20.16 -2.31 5.82
CA ILE A 4 -19.58 -1.25 4.96
C ILE A 4 -20.71 -0.57 4.16
N PRO A 5 -20.82 0.77 4.19
CA PRO A 5 -21.88 1.49 3.48
C PRO A 5 -21.88 1.21 1.98
N LEU A 6 -23.03 1.37 1.32
CA LEU A 6 -23.16 1.11 -0.12
C LEU A 6 -22.22 1.96 -0.97
N VAL A 7 -22.07 3.24 -0.60
CA VAL A 7 -21.17 4.17 -1.31
C VAL A 7 -19.73 3.67 -1.26
N VAL A 8 -19.27 3.21 -0.11
CA VAL A 8 -17.91 2.69 0.08
C VAL A 8 -17.70 1.39 -0.70
N ARG A 9 -18.68 0.49 -0.69
CA ARG A 9 -18.60 -0.74 -1.49
C ARG A 9 -18.52 -0.46 -2.99
N LYS A 10 -19.19 0.58 -3.48
CA LYS A 10 -19.08 1.01 -4.87
C LYS A 10 -17.68 1.53 -5.17
N ASP A 11 -17.16 2.42 -4.32
CA ASP A 11 -15.81 2.98 -4.46
C ASP A 11 -14.72 1.88 -4.45
N ILE A 12 -14.81 0.92 -3.53
CA ILE A 12 -13.91 -0.25 -3.49
C ILE A 12 -13.93 -1.02 -4.81
N LYS A 13 -15.12 -1.33 -5.33
CA LYS A 13 -15.26 -2.08 -6.59
C LYS A 13 -14.64 -1.33 -7.77
N ASP A 14 -14.85 -0.01 -7.84
CA ASP A 14 -14.29 0.80 -8.92
C ASP A 14 -12.75 0.86 -8.79
N ALA A 15 -12.21 0.92 -7.57
CA ALA A 15 -10.77 0.92 -7.29
C ALA A 15 -10.07 -0.41 -7.54
N GLU A 16 -10.71 -1.56 -7.34
CA GLU A 16 -10.12 -2.88 -7.58
C GLU A 16 -9.59 -3.03 -9.02
N ALA A 17 -10.32 -2.52 -10.00
CA ALA A 17 -9.88 -2.53 -11.39
C ALA A 17 -8.61 -1.69 -11.60
N VAL A 18 -8.56 -0.49 -11.01
CA VAL A 18 -7.40 0.40 -11.13
C VAL A 18 -6.19 -0.14 -10.37
N ASN A 19 -6.40 -0.71 -9.19
CA ASN A 19 -5.35 -1.35 -8.42
C ASN A 19 -4.76 -2.56 -9.14
N ALA A 20 -5.57 -3.31 -9.89
CA ALA A 20 -5.08 -4.39 -10.73
C ALA A 20 -4.15 -3.86 -11.85
N GLU A 21 -4.44 -2.68 -12.43
CA GLU A 21 -3.54 -2.05 -13.41
C GLU A 21 -2.20 -1.64 -12.79
N HIS A 22 -2.21 -1.12 -11.55
CA HIS A 22 -0.98 -0.79 -10.83
C HIS A 22 -0.18 -2.04 -10.46
N LEU A 23 -0.86 -3.11 -10.03
CA LEU A 23 -0.23 -4.41 -9.77
C LEU A 23 0.42 -5.00 -11.04
N LEU A 24 -0.24 -4.89 -12.19
CA LEU A 24 0.32 -5.32 -13.47
C LEU A 24 1.62 -4.56 -13.81
N LYS A 25 1.70 -3.27 -13.51
CA LYS A 25 2.93 -2.48 -13.68
C LYS A 25 4.04 -2.98 -12.76
N ILE A 26 3.72 -3.25 -11.49
CA ILE A 26 4.69 -3.83 -10.53
C ILE A 26 5.20 -5.19 -11.04
N ASN A 27 4.29 -6.08 -11.45
CA ASN A 27 4.63 -7.40 -11.95
C ASN A 27 5.48 -7.34 -13.23
N ALA A 28 5.19 -6.41 -14.14
CA ALA A 28 5.99 -6.22 -15.35
C ALA A 28 7.42 -5.74 -15.02
N THR A 29 7.55 -4.81 -14.07
CA THR A 29 8.84 -4.31 -13.58
C THR A 29 9.67 -5.42 -12.94
N LEU A 30 9.05 -6.22 -12.07
CA LEU A 30 9.72 -7.29 -11.33
C LEU A 30 9.89 -8.57 -12.15
N GLY A 31 9.16 -8.75 -13.25
CA GLY A 31 9.16 -10.00 -14.01
C GLY A 31 8.60 -11.20 -13.23
N THR A 32 7.88 -10.93 -12.14
CA THR A 32 7.24 -11.92 -11.26
C THR A 32 5.77 -11.57 -11.11
N ASN A 33 4.94 -12.55 -10.73
CA ASN A 33 3.50 -12.34 -10.58
C ASN A 33 3.13 -12.22 -9.11
N TRP A 34 3.01 -10.99 -8.61
CA TRP A 34 2.59 -10.73 -7.25
C TRP A 34 1.07 -10.64 -7.13
N ALA A 35 0.56 -11.05 -5.97
CA ALA A 35 -0.83 -10.85 -5.57
C ALA A 35 -0.98 -9.55 -4.74
N LEU A 36 -2.16 -8.93 -4.82
CA LEU A 36 -2.53 -7.80 -3.99
C LEU A 36 -3.61 -8.22 -2.98
N GLU A 37 -3.31 -8.04 -1.70
CA GLU A 37 -4.20 -8.36 -0.59
C GLU A 37 -4.60 -7.07 0.11
N ILE A 38 -5.87 -6.69 -0.03
CA ILE A 38 -6.44 -5.52 0.67
C ILE A 38 -7.67 -5.94 1.48
N ASP A 39 -7.60 -5.74 2.80
CA ASP A 39 -8.78 -5.83 3.66
C ASP A 39 -9.44 -4.46 3.79
N TYR A 40 -10.25 -4.10 2.80
CA TYR A 40 -10.97 -2.83 2.79
C TYR A 40 -11.96 -2.69 3.96
N ALA A 41 -12.46 -3.81 4.50
CA ALA A 41 -13.37 -3.78 5.64
C ALA A 41 -12.63 -3.32 6.89
N ALA A 42 -11.47 -3.94 7.16
CA ALA A 42 -10.61 -3.54 8.26
C ALA A 42 -10.11 -2.10 8.08
N PHE A 43 -9.69 -1.73 6.87
CA PHE A 43 -9.19 -0.38 6.60
C PHE A 43 -10.28 0.69 6.83
N TYR A 44 -11.49 0.47 6.29
CA TYR A 44 -12.64 1.35 6.53
C TYR A 44 -12.95 1.48 8.02
N GLU A 45 -13.05 0.36 8.74
CA GLU A 45 -13.41 0.37 10.16
C GLU A 45 -12.37 1.07 11.03
N GLN A 46 -11.08 1.01 10.66
CA GLN A 46 -10.01 1.67 11.40
C GLN A 46 -10.01 3.20 11.23
N ILE A 47 -10.41 3.71 10.06
CA ILE A 47 -10.28 5.15 9.76
C ILE A 47 -11.60 5.91 9.79
N LYS A 48 -12.76 5.24 9.81
CA LYS A 48 -14.09 5.90 9.68
C LYS A 48 -14.38 7.01 10.67
N ASP A 49 -13.83 6.91 11.88
CA ASP A 49 -14.10 7.87 12.96
C ASP A 49 -13.05 9.00 13.00
N THR A 50 -11.82 8.72 12.55
CA THR A 50 -10.69 9.66 12.56
C THR A 50 -10.50 10.43 11.25
N HIS A 51 -10.89 9.82 10.13
CA HIS A 51 -10.83 10.36 8.76
C HIS A 51 -12.17 10.19 8.04
N PRO A 52 -13.23 10.88 8.50
CA PRO A 52 -14.57 10.75 7.91
C PRO A 52 -14.65 11.23 6.45
N ASP A 53 -13.66 11.97 5.97
CA ASP A 53 -13.48 12.44 4.59
C ASP A 53 -12.80 11.39 3.69
N TYR A 54 -11.91 10.54 4.23
CA TYR A 54 -11.27 9.46 3.47
C TYR A 54 -12.00 8.12 3.58
N ALA A 55 -12.65 7.84 4.70
CA ALA A 55 -13.36 6.58 4.91
C ALA A 55 -14.43 6.27 3.83
N PRO A 56 -15.20 7.25 3.32
CA PRO A 56 -16.14 6.99 2.24
C PRO A 56 -15.50 6.55 0.92
N GLN A 57 -14.19 6.77 0.77
CA GLN A 57 -13.42 6.63 -0.46
C GLN A 57 -12.14 5.79 -0.28
N VAL A 58 -12.17 4.80 0.63
CA VAL A 58 -11.01 3.92 0.91
C VAL A 58 -10.49 3.14 -0.29
N GLY A 59 -11.36 2.83 -1.26
CA GLY A 59 -10.96 2.30 -2.56
C GLY A 59 -10.10 3.30 -3.30
N SER A 60 -10.60 4.53 -3.50
CA SER A 60 -9.81 5.60 -4.14
C SER A 60 -8.48 5.87 -3.42
N VAL A 61 -8.49 5.92 -2.08
CA VAL A 61 -7.27 6.05 -1.26
C VAL A 61 -6.29 4.93 -1.56
N SER A 62 -6.77 3.68 -1.66
CA SER A 62 -5.90 2.54 -1.99
C SER A 62 -5.21 2.69 -3.34
N THR A 63 -5.92 3.25 -4.33
CA THR A 63 -5.36 3.51 -5.65
C THR A 63 -4.24 4.53 -5.63
N TRP A 64 -4.33 5.57 -4.78
CA TRP A 64 -3.26 6.55 -4.63
C TRP A 64 -1.96 5.90 -4.12
N TYR A 65 -2.07 5.06 -3.08
CA TYR A 65 -0.91 4.32 -2.58
C TYR A 65 -0.37 3.30 -3.58
N MET A 66 -1.23 2.58 -4.30
CA MET A 66 -0.79 1.62 -5.31
C MET A 66 -0.11 2.30 -6.51
N ALA A 67 -0.57 3.48 -6.90
CA ALA A 67 0.07 4.29 -7.93
C ALA A 67 1.49 4.70 -7.52
N SER A 68 1.63 5.24 -6.30
CA SER A 68 2.92 5.64 -5.75
C SER A 68 3.85 4.44 -5.56
N LEU A 69 3.35 3.32 -5.04
CA LEU A 69 4.14 2.09 -4.87
C LEU A 69 4.69 1.57 -6.21
N ALA A 70 3.86 1.56 -7.26
CA ALA A 70 4.30 1.12 -8.58
C ALA A 70 5.43 2.02 -9.13
N GLN A 71 5.33 3.33 -8.92
CA GLN A 71 6.39 4.27 -9.29
C GLN A 71 7.66 4.04 -8.45
N ALA A 72 7.53 3.89 -7.14
CA ALA A 72 8.65 3.70 -6.24
C ALA A 72 9.42 2.41 -6.53
N ILE A 73 8.73 1.29 -6.76
CA ILE A 73 9.35 0.02 -7.15
C ILE A 73 10.06 0.18 -8.50
N SER A 74 9.42 0.83 -9.48
CA SER A 74 10.04 1.08 -10.79
C SER A 74 11.31 1.91 -10.66
N SER A 75 11.30 2.98 -9.86
CA SER A 75 12.47 3.83 -9.65
C SER A 75 13.55 3.09 -8.87
N PHE A 76 13.18 2.26 -7.89
CA PHE A 76 14.12 1.51 -7.07
C PHE A 76 14.92 0.49 -7.90
N VAL A 77 14.25 -0.33 -8.70
CA VAL A 77 14.95 -1.36 -9.51
C VAL A 77 15.73 -0.76 -10.69
N GLN A 78 15.44 0.48 -11.08
CA GLN A 78 16.22 1.18 -12.10
C GLN A 78 17.56 1.71 -11.58
N LYS A 79 17.76 1.77 -10.26
CA LYS A 79 19.03 2.22 -9.67
C LYS A 79 20.15 1.19 -9.92
N ASP A 80 19.85 -0.09 -9.76
CA ASP A 80 20.77 -1.22 -9.95
C ASP A 80 19.96 -2.51 -10.16
N ASP A 81 20.41 -3.37 -11.06
CA ASP A 81 19.77 -4.67 -11.35
C ASP A 81 19.71 -5.58 -10.11
N MET A 82 20.68 -5.46 -9.18
CA MET A 82 20.71 -6.25 -7.94
C MET A 82 19.53 -5.96 -7.01
N TYR A 83 18.97 -4.74 -7.05
CA TYR A 83 17.85 -4.36 -6.20
C TYR A 83 16.56 -5.09 -6.54
N LYS A 84 16.38 -5.44 -7.82
CA LYS A 84 15.24 -6.24 -8.26
C LYS A 84 15.28 -7.63 -7.64
N ASP A 85 16.43 -8.29 -7.72
CA ASP A 85 16.60 -9.64 -7.20
C ASP A 85 16.46 -9.66 -5.67
N ALA A 86 17.07 -8.69 -4.98
CA ALA A 86 16.93 -8.54 -3.53
C ALA A 86 15.47 -8.37 -3.11
N LEU A 87 14.71 -7.52 -3.81
CA LEU A 87 13.30 -7.29 -3.50
C LEU A 87 12.43 -8.53 -3.75
N VAL A 88 12.70 -9.28 -4.83
CA VAL A 88 11.97 -10.52 -5.14
C VAL A 88 12.30 -11.63 -4.13
N GLU A 89 13.55 -11.71 -3.67
CA GLU A 89 13.96 -12.67 -2.64
C GLU A 89 13.32 -12.37 -1.29
N GLU A 90 13.34 -11.11 -0.87
CA GLU A 90 12.75 -10.68 0.41
C GLU A 90 11.22 -10.88 0.40
N VAL A 91 10.55 -10.54 -0.71
CA VAL A 91 9.11 -10.76 -0.89
C VAL A 91 8.83 -12.17 -1.43
N SER A 92 9.32 -13.17 -0.69
CA SER A 92 9.23 -14.60 -1.05
C SER A 92 7.81 -15.12 -1.27
N ALA A 93 6.79 -14.49 -0.67
CA ALA A 93 5.39 -14.84 -0.88
C ALA A 93 4.81 -14.27 -2.19
N ASN A 94 5.55 -13.42 -2.91
CA ASN A 94 5.08 -12.71 -4.09
C ASN A 94 3.73 -12.01 -3.82
N ALA A 95 3.64 -11.26 -2.74
CA ALA A 95 2.39 -10.60 -2.35
C ALA A 95 2.62 -9.26 -1.68
N ILE A 96 1.72 -8.32 -1.97
CA ILE A 96 1.59 -7.04 -1.30
C ILE A 96 0.41 -7.12 -0.36
N LYS A 97 0.64 -6.81 0.92
CA LYS A 97 -0.39 -6.69 1.95
C LYS A 97 -0.59 -5.22 2.31
N ALA A 98 -1.69 -4.64 1.86
CA ALA A 98 -2.09 -3.28 2.23
C ALA A 98 -3.43 -3.33 3.00
N PHE A 99 -3.75 -2.46 3.95
CA PHE A 99 -2.95 -1.49 4.68
C PHE A 99 -2.75 -2.01 6.10
N LYS A 100 -1.56 -1.82 6.67
CA LYS A 100 -1.34 -1.96 8.11
C LYS A 100 -1.41 -0.59 8.75
N VAL A 101 -2.57 -0.22 9.27
CA VAL A 101 -2.73 1.03 10.02
C VAL A 101 -2.16 0.85 11.42
N VAL A 102 -1.31 1.79 11.84
CA VAL A 102 -0.66 1.77 13.17
C VAL A 102 -1.02 3.01 13.98
N PRO A 103 -0.99 2.94 15.33
CA PRO A 103 -1.24 4.11 16.16
C PRO A 103 -0.32 5.29 15.82
N GLN A 104 -0.81 6.52 15.99
CA GLN A 104 -0.09 7.75 15.63
C GLN A 104 1.36 7.82 16.16
N ASN A 105 1.60 7.32 17.38
CA ASN A 105 2.91 7.42 18.04
C ASN A 105 3.83 6.21 17.78
N THR A 106 3.51 5.38 16.78
CA THR A 106 4.34 4.22 16.43
C THR A 106 5.67 4.65 15.80
N TYR A 107 5.66 5.74 15.05
CA TYR A 107 6.84 6.34 14.44
C TYR A 107 6.92 7.83 14.80
N ASP A 108 8.05 8.47 14.50
CA ASP A 108 8.13 9.92 14.60
C ASP A 108 7.18 10.57 13.58
N SER A 109 6.80 11.82 13.84
CA SER A 109 5.79 12.53 13.05
C SER A 109 6.22 12.86 11.62
N THR A 110 7.46 12.56 11.21
CA THR A 110 7.94 12.77 9.84
C THR A 110 7.71 11.54 8.95
N VAL A 111 7.40 10.38 9.54
CA VAL A 111 7.09 9.14 8.81
C VAL A 111 5.60 9.08 8.50
N HIS A 112 5.22 9.50 7.29
CA HIS A 112 3.82 9.53 6.85
C HIS A 112 3.31 8.17 6.37
N ASN A 113 4.22 7.35 5.86
CA ASN A 113 3.98 6.00 5.38
C ASN A 113 5.33 5.29 5.30
N LYS A 114 5.31 3.96 5.36
CA LYS A 114 6.51 3.13 5.31
C LYS A 114 6.23 1.82 4.60
N ILE A 115 7.26 1.28 3.95
CA ILE A 115 7.29 -0.09 3.47
C ILE A 115 8.02 -0.94 4.51
N ALA A 116 7.48 -2.12 4.80
CA ALA A 116 8.12 -3.15 5.60
C ALA A 116 7.94 -4.51 4.94
N PHE A 117 8.74 -5.48 5.34
CA PHE A 117 8.60 -6.87 4.92
C PHE A 117 8.13 -7.69 6.11
N GLU A 118 6.96 -8.31 6.00
CA GLU A 118 6.38 -9.13 7.06
C GLU A 118 5.83 -10.42 6.45
N ASP A 119 6.19 -11.57 7.01
CA ASP A 119 5.76 -12.90 6.54
C ASP A 119 6.03 -13.14 5.03
N GLY A 120 7.16 -12.63 4.53
CA GLY A 120 7.54 -12.71 3.11
C GLY A 120 6.68 -11.85 2.16
N LYS A 121 5.92 -10.89 2.70
CA LYS A 121 5.09 -9.95 1.94
C LYS A 121 5.61 -8.53 2.08
N LEU A 122 5.42 -7.73 1.03
CA LEU A 122 5.59 -6.28 1.12
C LEU A 122 4.36 -5.69 1.82
N VAL A 123 4.56 -4.95 2.90
CA VAL A 123 3.50 -4.32 3.70
C VAL A 123 3.55 -2.80 3.60
N ILE A 124 2.43 -2.19 3.24
CA ILE A 124 2.27 -0.73 3.33
C ILE A 124 1.76 -0.38 4.74
N ILE A 125 2.59 0.30 5.50
CA ILE A 125 2.29 0.77 6.86
C ILE A 125 1.94 2.26 6.81
N VAL A 126 0.84 2.64 7.46
CA VAL A 126 0.37 4.03 7.52
C VAL A 126 -0.03 4.38 8.95
N PRO A 127 0.50 5.46 9.56
CA PRO A 127 0.00 5.94 10.84
C PRO A 127 -1.44 6.44 10.72
N GLU A 128 -2.26 6.14 11.72
CA GLU A 128 -3.71 6.41 11.71
C GLU A 128 -4.07 7.88 11.53
N ASN A 129 -3.18 8.83 11.84
CA ASN A 129 -3.41 10.27 11.71
C ASN A 129 -2.85 10.86 10.40
N LEU A 130 -2.14 10.07 9.59
CA LEU A 130 -1.45 10.50 8.37
C LEU A 130 -1.96 9.76 7.12
N ILE A 131 -3.20 9.25 7.17
CA ILE A 131 -3.86 8.63 6.02
C ILE A 131 -3.88 9.61 4.85
N ALA A 132 -3.46 9.14 3.68
CA ALA A 132 -3.40 9.90 2.43
C ALA A 132 -2.48 11.15 2.47
N VAL A 133 -1.59 11.26 3.45
CA VAL A 133 -0.60 12.34 3.53
C VAL A 133 0.72 11.88 2.91
N ASN A 134 1.32 12.74 2.07
CA ASN A 134 2.62 12.53 1.43
C ASN A 134 2.77 11.13 0.83
N ILE A 135 1.75 10.68 0.10
CA ILE A 135 1.71 9.34 -0.51
C ILE A 135 2.86 9.17 -1.50
N ASP A 136 3.30 10.24 -2.15
CA ASP A 136 4.42 10.23 -3.10
C ASP A 136 5.78 9.92 -2.43
N ASP A 137 5.88 10.03 -1.09
CA ASP A 137 7.06 9.62 -0.33
C ASP A 137 7.11 8.09 -0.10
N LEU A 138 6.05 7.36 -0.48
CA LEU A 138 5.99 5.92 -0.34
C LEU A 138 7.12 5.27 -1.13
N GLY A 139 7.94 4.49 -0.43
CA GLY A 139 9.08 3.79 -0.99
C GLY A 139 10.41 4.51 -0.84
N ASN A 140 10.45 5.72 -0.27
CA ASN A 140 11.69 6.32 0.22
C ASN A 140 12.39 5.41 1.25
N THR A 141 11.62 4.63 2.01
CA THR A 141 12.14 3.66 2.99
C THR A 141 12.46 2.29 2.40
N LEU A 142 12.22 2.04 1.10
CA LEU A 142 12.29 0.69 0.53
C LEU A 142 13.73 0.17 0.55
N GLU A 143 14.70 1.03 0.25
CA GLU A 143 16.12 0.70 0.30
C GLU A 143 16.62 0.44 1.72
N GLU A 144 16.13 1.21 2.70
CA GLU A 144 16.48 1.01 4.13
C GLU A 144 15.81 -0.22 4.75
N SER A 145 14.80 -0.77 4.09
CA SER A 145 14.01 -1.90 4.60
C SER A 145 14.45 -3.24 4.05
N LEU A 146 15.26 -3.26 2.98
CA LEU A 146 15.93 -4.44 2.42
C LEU A 146 17.26 -4.70 3.14
#